data_AF-A0A7S4HTC3-F1
#
_entry.id   AF-A0A7S4HTC3-F1
#
_cell.length_a   1.000
_cell.length_b   1.000
_cell.length_c   1.000
_cell.angle_alpha   90.00
_cell.angle_beta   90.00
_cell.angle_gamma   90.00
#
_symmetry.space_group_name_H-M   'P 1'
#
loop_
_entity.id
_entity.type
_entity.pdbx_description
1 polymer ?
#
loop_
_entity_poly.entity_id
_entity_poly.type
_entity_poly.pdbx_seq_one_letter_code
_entity_poly.pdbx_strand_id
1 'polypeptide(L)'
;ASTMAVHQGSIAEGNSEEGKEKSCCCPKFDRSRFNEKEFVWKDKPFVKDSTFCFFYVPLNFGGLMRRACAKIEAANATCEHEDFIMLADMTSKWITRVCLSVTNDEIPGAEIVKISGTFLAKTFEGSYSNFSVWIGEMDKFAKARKGQYFDCCGKMYA
;
A
#
# COMPACT_ATOMS: atom_id res chain seq x y z
N ALA A 1 0.47 -16.37 -6.75
CA ALA A 1 1.08 -15.03 -6.71
C ALA A 1 -0.03 -13.99 -6.56
N SER A 2 0.17 -12.85 -5.91
CA SER A 2 -0.87 -11.83 -5.70
C SER A 2 -0.59 -10.59 -6.55
N THR A 3 -1.63 -9.93 -7.05
CA THR A 3 -1.46 -8.66 -7.77
C THR A 3 -1.44 -7.48 -6.80
N MET A 4 -0.49 -6.58 -7.00
CA MET A 4 -0.35 -5.33 -6.27
C MET A 4 -0.48 -4.18 -7.26
N ALA A 5 -1.57 -3.43 -7.18
CA ALA A 5 -1.66 -2.15 -7.88
C ALA A 5 -0.93 -1.11 -7.04
N VAL A 6 0.21 -0.62 -7.54
CA VAL A 6 0.96 0.44 -6.84
C VAL A 6 0.47 1.76 -7.37
N HIS A 7 -0.39 2.41 -6.58
CA HIS A 7 -0.90 3.72 -6.91
C HIS A 7 -0.08 4.79 -6.21
N GLN A 8 0.42 5.75 -6.98
CA GLN A 8 0.83 7.03 -6.41
C GLN A 8 -0.43 7.84 -6.15
N GLY A 9 -0.96 7.73 -4.94
CA GLY A 9 -1.96 8.67 -4.45
C GLY A 9 -1.32 10.04 -4.35
N SER A 10 -1.57 10.90 -5.34
CA SER A 10 -1.38 12.34 -5.14
C SER A 10 -2.38 12.76 -4.08
N ILE A 11 -1.92 12.92 -2.83
CA ILE A 11 -2.63 13.78 -1.89
C ILE A 11 -2.65 15.13 -2.59
N ALA A 12 -3.85 15.59 -2.92
CA ALA A 12 -4.12 16.81 -3.64
C ALA A 12 -3.08 17.90 -3.31
N GLU A 13 -2.51 18.49 -4.35
CA GLU A 13 -1.78 19.75 -4.26
C GLU A 13 -2.65 20.74 -3.50
N GLY A 14 -2.26 21.00 -2.26
CA GLY A 14 -3.02 21.76 -1.28
C GLY A 14 -2.04 22.44 -0.36
N ASN A 15 -1.53 23.57 -0.86
CA ASN A 15 -0.81 24.63 -0.17
C ASN A 15 0.53 24.28 0.53
N SER A 16 1.57 24.91 0.00
CA SER A 16 2.84 25.18 0.63
C SER A 16 2.68 25.71 2.06
N GLU A 17 3.13 24.94 3.05
CA GLU A 17 3.72 25.45 4.29
C GLU A 17 4.93 24.58 4.63
N GLU A 18 6.12 25.18 4.49
CA GLU A 18 7.38 24.67 5.02
C GLU A 18 7.27 24.57 6.55
N GLY A 19 7.47 23.37 7.12
CA GLY A 19 7.48 23.21 8.57
C GLY A 19 7.43 21.77 9.06
N LYS A 20 8.59 21.24 9.45
CA LYS A 20 8.88 19.91 10.01
C LYS A 20 8.70 18.72 9.06
N GLU A 21 9.83 18.23 8.55
CA GLU A 21 9.95 16.84 8.10
C GLU A 21 9.49 15.91 9.24
N LYS A 22 8.32 15.30 9.05
CA LYS A 22 7.87 14.16 9.84
C LYS A 22 8.28 12.92 9.06
N SER A 23 8.97 12.00 9.72
CA SER A 23 9.62 10.78 9.20
C SER A 23 8.71 9.77 8.49
N CYS A 24 7.43 10.09 8.29
CA CYS A 24 6.46 9.31 7.52
C CYS A 24 6.13 9.94 6.15
N CYS A 25 6.84 10.99 5.73
CA CYS A 25 6.64 11.58 4.41
C CYS A 25 7.25 10.66 3.34
N CYS A 26 6.43 10.14 2.43
CA CYS A 26 6.90 9.35 1.30
C CYS A 26 7.82 10.23 0.43
N PRO A 27 9.00 9.74 0.03
CA PRO A 27 9.83 10.45 -0.94
C PRO A 27 9.09 10.53 -2.29
N LYS A 28 9.67 11.25 -3.25
CA LYS A 28 9.20 11.16 -4.64
C LYS A 28 9.15 9.70 -5.08
N PHE A 29 7.96 9.24 -5.45
CA PHE A 29 7.74 7.86 -5.83
C PHE A 29 8.45 7.55 -7.17
N ASP A 30 9.39 6.61 -7.15
CA ASP A 30 10.05 6.13 -8.36
C ASP A 30 9.27 4.97 -9.01
N ARG A 31 8.55 5.30 -10.08
CA ARG A 31 7.76 4.35 -10.87
C ARG A 31 8.61 3.21 -11.44
N SER A 32 9.85 3.47 -11.82
CA SER A 32 10.71 2.49 -12.49
C SER A 32 11.02 1.29 -11.60
N ARG A 33 10.95 1.46 -10.27
CA ARG A 33 11.19 0.39 -9.29
C ARG A 33 10.03 -0.59 -9.20
N PHE A 34 8.81 -0.17 -9.48
CA PHE A 34 7.62 -0.99 -9.29
C PHE A 34 6.93 -1.39 -10.59
N ASN A 35 7.07 -0.61 -11.67
CA ASN A 35 6.29 -0.83 -12.87
C ASN A 35 6.64 -2.16 -13.56
N GLU A 36 5.64 -3.02 -13.68
CA GLU A 36 5.71 -4.33 -14.37
C GLU A 36 6.75 -5.29 -13.81
N LYS A 37 7.09 -5.13 -12.51
CA LYS A 37 8.07 -5.95 -11.80
C LYS A 37 7.40 -6.98 -10.90
N GLU A 38 8.14 -8.05 -10.64
CA GLU A 38 7.76 -9.08 -9.68
C GLU A 38 8.63 -8.96 -8.42
N PHE A 39 7.99 -9.09 -7.27
CA PHE A 39 8.62 -9.02 -5.96
C PHE A 39 8.36 -10.33 -5.23
N VAL A 40 9.39 -10.90 -4.61
CA VAL A 40 9.25 -12.04 -3.71
C VAL A 40 9.50 -11.56 -2.30
N TRP A 41 8.48 -11.61 -1.46
CA TRP A 41 8.61 -11.30 -0.04
C TRP A 41 8.56 -12.58 0.76
N LYS A 42 9.44 -12.65 1.76
CA LYS A 42 9.44 -13.70 2.77
C LYS A 42 9.42 -13.03 4.13
N ASP A 43 8.30 -13.19 4.81
CA ASP A 43 8.02 -12.75 6.17
C ASP A 43 8.28 -11.26 6.39
N LYS A 44 8.00 -10.43 5.36
CA LYS A 44 8.19 -8.98 5.43
C LYS A 44 7.21 -8.40 6.45
N PRO A 45 7.67 -7.67 7.49
CA PRO A 45 6.79 -7.17 8.54
C PRO A 45 6.08 -5.88 8.13
N PHE A 46 4.83 -5.78 8.54
CA PHE A 46 3.99 -4.62 8.35
C PHE A 46 3.18 -4.32 9.61
N VAL A 47 3.05 -3.03 9.97
CA VAL A 47 2.04 -2.56 10.91
C VAL A 47 0.70 -2.57 10.22
N LYS A 48 -0.23 -3.35 10.75
CA LYS A 48 -1.61 -3.42 10.29
C LYS A 48 -2.50 -2.49 11.09
N ASP A 49 -3.31 -1.73 10.38
CA ASP A 49 -4.35 -0.88 10.94
C ASP A 49 -5.59 -0.92 10.04
N SER A 50 -6.73 -0.38 10.51
CA SER A 50 -7.96 -0.37 9.73
C SER A 50 -8.76 0.92 9.90
N THR A 51 -9.40 1.37 8.84
CA THR A 51 -10.27 2.55 8.86
C THR A 51 -11.63 2.20 8.30
N PHE A 52 -12.66 2.89 8.78
CA PHE A 52 -13.99 2.76 8.23
C PHE A 52 -14.05 3.41 6.86
N CYS A 53 -14.76 2.72 5.97
CA CYS A 53 -15.02 3.13 4.62
C CYS A 53 -16.51 3.27 4.38
N PHE A 54 -16.84 4.12 3.43
CA PHE A 54 -18.14 4.16 2.80
C PHE A 54 -17.94 3.92 1.31
N PHE A 55 -18.47 2.82 0.78
CA PHE A 55 -18.26 2.39 -0.61
C PHE A 55 -16.78 2.40 -1.02
N TYR A 56 -15.93 1.72 -0.26
CA TYR A 56 -14.47 1.62 -0.48
C TYR A 56 -13.68 2.93 -0.27
N VAL A 57 -14.33 4.08 -0.09
CA VAL A 57 -13.65 5.34 0.21
C VAL A 57 -13.39 5.44 1.72
N PRO A 58 -12.13 5.56 2.16
CA PRO A 58 -11.81 5.68 3.58
C PRO A 58 -12.24 7.05 4.13
N LEU A 59 -13.04 7.04 5.21
CA LEU A 59 -13.56 8.27 5.82
C LEU A 59 -12.54 8.96 6.73
N ASN A 60 -11.59 8.20 7.29
CA ASN A 60 -10.58 8.73 8.20
C ASN A 60 -9.18 8.16 7.90
N PHE A 61 -8.73 8.32 6.66
CA PHE A 61 -7.42 7.83 6.25
C PHE A 61 -6.27 8.61 6.91
N GLY A 62 -6.35 9.95 6.95
CA GLY A 62 -5.32 10.79 7.58
C GLY A 62 -5.13 10.50 9.07
N GLY A 63 -6.22 10.25 9.81
CA GLY A 63 -6.16 9.85 11.21
C GLY A 63 -5.53 8.47 11.42
N LEU A 64 -5.79 7.52 10.52
CA LEU A 64 -5.12 6.22 10.49
C LEU A 64 -3.62 6.38 10.28
N MET A 65 -3.21 7.16 9.28
CA MET A 65 -1.79 7.37 9.00
C MET A 65 -1.08 8.02 10.19
N ARG A 66 -1.67 9.06 10.78
CA ARG A 66 -1.07 9.75 11.94
C ARG A 66 -0.85 8.82 13.12
N ARG A 67 -1.84 7.98 13.46
CA ARG A 67 -1.70 7.06 14.61
C ARG A 67 -0.73 5.92 14.33
N ALA A 68 -0.70 5.38 13.11
CA ALA A 68 0.20 4.30 12.75
C ALA A 68 1.65 4.80 12.68
N CYS A 69 1.89 5.93 12.03
CA CYS A 69 3.19 6.59 12.00
C CYS A 69 3.72 6.92 13.40
N ALA A 70 2.88 7.47 14.29
CA ALA A 70 3.30 7.78 15.65
C ALA A 70 3.81 6.54 16.41
N LYS A 71 3.22 5.36 16.18
CA LYS A 71 3.68 4.10 16.80
C LYS A 71 5.00 3.62 16.19
N ILE A 72 5.14 3.72 14.87
CA ILE A 72 6.36 3.33 14.15
C ILE A 72 7.54 4.20 14.57
N GLU A 73 7.33 5.52 14.61
CA GLU A 73 8.33 6.51 15.03
C GLU A 73 8.72 6.31 16.50
N ALA A 74 7.74 6.09 17.40
CA ALA A 74 8.03 5.83 18.81
C ALA A 74 8.85 4.54 19.04
N ALA A 75 8.76 3.57 18.12
CA ALA A 75 9.50 2.33 18.16
C ALA A 75 10.80 2.35 17.33
N ASN A 76 11.17 3.49 16.72
CA ASN A 76 12.29 3.62 15.77
C ASN A 76 12.28 2.53 14.67
N ALA A 77 11.08 2.18 14.20
CA ALA A 77 10.86 1.08 13.26
C ALA A 77 10.59 1.58 11.81
N THR A 78 10.95 2.83 11.54
CA THR A 78 10.74 3.48 10.24
C THR A 78 11.62 2.82 9.18
N CYS A 79 11.04 2.50 8.02
CA CYS A 79 11.82 2.05 6.86
C CYS A 79 12.57 3.21 6.23
N GLU A 80 13.70 2.89 5.58
CA GLU A 80 14.27 3.77 4.58
C GLU A 80 13.21 4.13 3.54
N HIS A 81 13.25 5.38 3.09
CA HIS A 81 12.25 5.98 2.22
C HIS A 81 12.02 5.17 0.94
N GLU A 82 13.06 4.52 0.44
CA GLU A 82 13.04 3.66 -0.74
C GLU A 82 12.32 2.33 -0.51
N ASP A 83 12.30 1.80 0.70
CA ASP A 83 11.73 0.48 1.00
C ASP A 83 10.34 0.55 1.64
N PHE A 84 9.89 1.78 1.91
CA PHE A 84 8.57 2.07 2.43
C PHE A 84 7.48 1.66 1.43
N ILE A 85 6.63 0.73 1.86
CA ILE A 85 5.49 0.23 1.10
C ILE A 85 4.26 0.31 2.00
N MET A 86 3.21 0.93 1.46
CA MET A 86 1.88 0.91 2.05
C MET A 86 0.96 0.05 1.20
N LEU A 87 0.37 -0.97 1.81
CA LEU A 87 -0.63 -1.82 1.17
C LEU A 87 -2.01 -1.45 1.71
N ALA A 88 -3.00 -1.35 0.84
CA ALA A 88 -4.39 -1.15 1.21
C ALA A 88 -5.22 -2.33 0.72
N ASP A 89 -5.80 -3.07 1.66
CA ASP A 89 -6.82 -4.10 1.39
C ASP A 89 -8.19 -3.44 1.41
N MET A 90 -8.76 -3.30 0.21
CA MET A 90 -10.06 -2.66 -0.07
C MET A 90 -11.15 -3.69 -0.41
N THR A 91 -11.07 -4.91 0.13
CA THR A 91 -12.06 -5.97 -0.16
C THR A 91 -13.45 -5.69 0.40
N SER A 92 -13.57 -4.87 1.46
CA SER A 92 -14.84 -4.52 2.08
C SER A 92 -15.29 -3.11 1.74
N LYS A 93 -16.60 -2.94 1.53
CA LYS A 93 -17.22 -1.62 1.33
C LYS A 93 -17.14 -0.74 2.58
N TRP A 94 -16.95 -1.36 3.75
CA TRP A 94 -17.12 -0.74 5.06
C TRP A 94 -15.81 -0.57 5.82
N ILE A 95 -14.77 -1.32 5.47
CA ILE A 95 -13.49 -1.33 6.18
C ILE A 95 -12.37 -1.50 5.15
N THR A 96 -11.38 -0.61 5.20
CA THR A 96 -10.11 -0.80 4.50
C THR A 96 -9.03 -1.06 5.54
N ARG A 97 -8.24 -2.12 5.31
CA ARG A 97 -7.06 -2.41 6.13
C ARG A 97 -5.84 -1.85 5.45
N VAL A 98 -4.97 -1.21 6.21
CA VAL A 98 -3.74 -0.60 5.72
C VAL A 98 -2.58 -1.28 6.42
N CYS A 99 -1.60 -1.74 5.64
CA CYS A 99 -0.37 -2.34 6.14
C CYS A 99 0.81 -1.44 5.74
N LEU A 100 1.55 -0.94 6.73
CA LEU A 100 2.72 -0.09 6.54
C LEU A 100 3.98 -0.90 6.81
N SER A 101 4.91 -0.95 5.86
CA SER A 101 6.17 -1.66 6.04
C SER A 101 6.96 -1.07 7.19
N VAL A 102 7.58 -1.93 7.99
CA VAL A 102 8.44 -1.54 9.11
C VAL A 102 9.73 -2.34 9.10
N THR A 103 10.74 -1.89 9.84
CA THR A 103 12.01 -2.61 10.00
C THR A 103 11.99 -3.60 11.16
N ASN A 104 11.11 -3.38 12.14
CA ASN A 104 11.03 -4.18 13.35
C ASN A 104 9.81 -5.12 13.33
N ASP A 105 10.02 -6.33 13.84
CA ASP A 105 8.98 -7.35 13.97
C ASP A 105 8.06 -7.14 15.20
N GLU A 106 8.43 -6.22 16.10
CA GLU A 106 7.70 -5.93 17.31
C GLU A 106 7.59 -4.41 17.52
N ILE A 107 6.36 -3.91 17.58
CA ILE A 107 6.05 -2.49 17.83
C ILE A 107 4.98 -2.43 18.92
N PRO A 108 5.29 -1.85 20.10
CA PRO A 108 4.34 -1.75 21.20
C PRO A 108 3.03 -1.05 20.78
N GLY A 109 1.89 -1.69 21.06
CA GLY A 109 0.57 -1.14 20.76
C GLY A 109 0.19 -1.13 19.28
N ALA A 110 0.95 -1.81 18.41
CA ALA A 110 0.62 -2.03 17.00
C ALA A 110 0.45 -3.52 16.70
N GLU A 111 -0.46 -3.87 15.79
CA GLU A 111 -0.56 -5.22 15.25
C GLU A 111 0.47 -5.38 14.14
N ILE A 112 1.36 -6.36 14.24
CA ILE A 112 2.33 -6.70 13.20
C ILE A 112 1.81 -7.90 12.41
N VAL A 113 1.87 -7.80 11.09
CA VAL A 113 1.59 -8.90 10.16
C VAL A 113 2.80 -9.14 9.27
N LYS A 114 3.12 -10.42 9.05
CA LYS A 114 4.19 -10.84 8.15
C LYS A 114 3.57 -11.32 6.84
N ILE A 115 3.97 -10.69 5.75
CA ILE A 115 3.43 -10.99 4.42
C ILE A 115 4.51 -11.71 3.60
N SER A 116 4.13 -12.88 3.12
CA SER A 116 4.96 -13.78 2.30
C SER A 116 4.25 -14.09 0.99
N GLY A 117 5.00 -14.09 -0.11
CA GLY A 117 4.47 -14.45 -1.41
C GLY A 117 5.20 -13.77 -2.57
N THR A 118 4.75 -14.12 -3.77
CA THR A 118 5.18 -13.50 -5.02
C THR A 118 4.13 -12.47 -5.44
N PHE A 119 4.55 -11.22 -5.60
CA PHE A 119 3.72 -10.07 -5.90
C PHE A 119 4.07 -9.49 -7.26
N LEU A 120 3.07 -9.36 -8.13
CA LEU A 120 3.22 -8.65 -9.40
C LEU A 120 2.78 -7.21 -9.21
N ALA A 121 3.61 -6.25 -9.59
CA ALA A 121 3.34 -4.82 -9.43
C ALA A 121 3.18 -4.12 -10.78
N LYS A 122 2.24 -3.16 -10.83
CA LYS A 122 2.10 -2.20 -11.93
C LYS A 122 1.76 -0.83 -11.36
N THR A 123 2.35 0.21 -11.93
CA THR A 123 2.17 1.59 -11.45
C THR A 123 1.16 2.33 -12.29
N PHE A 124 0.30 3.12 -11.64
CA PHE A 124 -0.70 3.95 -12.31
C PHE A 124 -0.67 5.37 -11.74
N GLU A 125 -0.86 6.35 -12.62
CA GLU A 125 -0.88 7.78 -12.31
C GLU A 125 -2.18 8.41 -12.83
N GLY A 126 -2.75 9.34 -12.06
CA GLY A 126 -3.94 10.09 -12.44
C GLY A 126 -4.94 10.22 -11.29
N SER A 127 -6.13 10.74 -11.60
CA SER A 127 -7.23 10.88 -10.63
C SER A 127 -7.69 9.53 -10.10
N TYR A 128 -8.03 9.46 -8.81
CA TYR A 128 -8.59 8.26 -8.18
C TYR A 128 -9.86 7.74 -8.88
N SER A 129 -10.57 8.60 -9.63
CA SER A 129 -11.70 8.17 -10.48
C SER A 129 -11.32 7.11 -11.53
N ASN A 130 -10.04 7.04 -11.92
CA ASN A 130 -9.53 6.02 -12.85
C ASN A 130 -9.22 4.67 -12.18
N PHE A 131 -9.47 4.52 -10.87
CA PHE A 131 -9.14 3.30 -10.12
C PHE A 131 -9.74 2.04 -10.75
N SER A 132 -10.99 2.08 -11.20
CA SER A 132 -11.64 0.93 -11.87
C SER A 132 -10.96 0.55 -13.18
N VAL A 133 -10.47 1.54 -13.95
CA VAL A 133 -9.73 1.32 -15.19
C VAL A 133 -8.39 0.65 -14.88
N TRP A 134 -7.67 1.14 -13.87
CA TRP A 134 -6.38 0.56 -13.44
C TRP A 134 -6.51 -0.88 -12.97
N ILE A 135 -7.59 -1.22 -12.23
CA ILE A 135 -7.87 -2.61 -11.86
C ILE A 135 -8.06 -3.48 -13.11
N GLY A 136 -8.80 -3.00 -14.12
CA GLY A 136 -8.97 -3.71 -15.39
C GLY A 136 -7.68 -3.86 -16.19
N GLU A 137 -6.80 -2.86 -16.18
CA GLU A 137 -5.47 -2.94 -16.82
C GLU A 137 -4.53 -3.90 -16.07
N MET A 138 -4.57 -3.91 -14.74
CA MET A 138 -3.83 -4.85 -13.92
C MET A 138 -4.29 -6.29 -14.15
N ASP A 139 -5.60 -6.53 -14.29
CA ASP A 139 -6.17 -7.83 -14.64
C ASP A 139 -5.64 -8.33 -15.99
N LYS A 140 -5.73 -7.49 -17.03
CA LYS A 140 -5.18 -7.83 -18.36
C LYS A 140 -3.68 -8.11 -18.31
N PHE A 141 -2.92 -7.30 -17.56
CA PHE A 141 -1.48 -7.49 -17.40
C PHE A 141 -1.14 -8.79 -16.69
N ALA A 142 -1.85 -9.12 -15.61
CA ALA A 142 -1.67 -10.37 -14.86
C ALA A 142 -1.98 -11.60 -15.72
N LYS A 143 -3.08 -11.58 -16.50
CA LYS A 143 -3.45 -12.65 -17.43
C LYS A 143 -2.45 -12.87 -18.56
N ALA A 144 -1.80 -11.80 -19.03
CA ALA A 144 -0.78 -11.90 -20.07
C ALA A 144 0.53 -12.54 -19.55
N ARG A 145 0.77 -12.54 -18.24
CA ARG A 145 1.91 -13.21 -17.61
C ARG A 145 1.58 -14.68 -17.39
N LYS A 146 2.53 -15.59 -17.68
CA LYS A 146 2.38 -17.05 -17.51
C LYS A 146 2.47 -17.48 -16.03
N GLY A 147 1.56 -17.00 -15.18
CA GLY A 147 1.51 -17.32 -13.76
C GLY A 147 0.10 -17.29 -13.19
N GLN A 148 -0.16 -18.10 -12.16
CA GLN A 148 -1.43 -18.07 -11.42
C GLN A 148 -1.40 -16.89 -10.44
N TYR A 149 -1.93 -15.75 -10.89
CA TYR A 149 -2.04 -14.54 -10.07
C TYR A 149 -3.46 -14.45 -9.48
N PHE A 150 -3.57 -14.03 -8.22
CA PHE A 150 -4.84 -13.79 -7.55
C PHE A 150 -5.05 -12.28 -7.41
N ASP A 151 -6.27 -11.82 -7.65
CA ASP A 151 -6.66 -10.45 -7.34
C ASP A 151 -6.89 -10.23 -5.85
N CYS A 152 -7.06 -8.97 -5.46
CA CYS A 152 -7.37 -8.59 -4.08
C CYS A 152 -8.66 -9.25 -3.55
N CYS A 153 -9.59 -9.66 -4.41
CA CYS A 153 -10.84 -10.35 -4.06
C CYS A 153 -10.71 -11.88 -4.06
N GLY A 154 -9.51 -12.44 -4.23
CA GLY A 154 -9.27 -13.88 -4.29
C GLY A 154 -9.68 -14.54 -5.62
N LYS A 155 -10.01 -13.77 -6.66
CA LYS A 155 -10.21 -14.31 -8.01
C LYS A 155 -8.88 -14.75 -8.58
N MET A 156 -8.80 -16.03 -8.94
CA MET A 156 -7.67 -16.61 -9.62
C MET A 156 -7.71 -16.22 -11.10
N TYR A 157 -6.58 -15.70 -11.59
CA TYR A 157 -6.29 -15.53 -13.01
C TYR A 157 -5.48 -16.75 -13.45
N ALA A 158 -6.15 -17.67 -14.15
CA ALA A 158 -5.54 -18.81 -14.83
C ALA A 158 -5.50 -18.54 -16.34
#